data_AF-A0A938E4F6-F1
#
_entry.id   AF-A0A938E4F6-F1
#
_cell.length_a   1.000
_cell.length_b   1.000
_cell.length_c   1.000
_cell.angle_alpha   90.00
_cell.angle_beta   90.00
_cell.angle_gamma   90.00
#
_symmetry.space_group_name_H-M   'P 1'
#
loop_
_entity.id
_entity.type
_entity.pdbx_description
1 polymer ?
#
loop_
_entity_poly.entity_id
_entity_poly.type
_entity_poly.pdbx_seq_one_letter_code
_entity_poly.pdbx_strand_id
1 'polypeptide(L)'
;MQELICAFLTVYTVILVARAVLSWFPPSTSGGGLVTLNRLLMDLTEPLIAPLRRVIPPVGMFDLSFMVAVFGLIILRQIVCEG
;
A
#
# COMPACT_ATOMS: atom_id res chain seq x y z
N MET A 1 -17.03 7.78 17.00
CA MET A 1 -15.54 7.68 16.93
C MET A 1 -15.09 6.53 16.05
N GLN A 2 -15.73 5.35 16.10
CA GLN A 2 -15.40 4.21 15.24
C GLN A 2 -15.53 4.50 13.73
N GLU A 3 -16.53 5.28 13.31
CA GLU A 3 -16.70 5.73 11.92
C GLU A 3 -15.45 6.40 11.32
N LEU A 4 -14.73 7.22 12.11
CA LEU A 4 -13.53 7.91 11.64
C LEU A 4 -12.36 6.94 11.45
N ILE A 5 -12.23 5.94 12.33
CA ILE A 5 -11.20 4.90 12.23
C ILE A 5 -11.45 4.06 11.00
N CYS A 6 -12.70 3.68 10.74
CA CYS A 6 -13.09 2.89 9.58
C CYS A 6 -12.92 3.64 8.26
N ALA A 7 -13.24 4.94 8.23
CA ALA A 7 -12.95 5.79 7.09
C ALA A 7 -11.44 5.86 6.82
N PHE A 8 -10.63 6.07 7.86
CA PHE A 8 -9.17 6.14 7.72
C PHE A 8 -8.57 4.83 7.20
N LEU A 9 -8.95 3.69 7.77
CA LEU A 9 -8.50 2.37 7.32
C LEU A 9 -8.90 2.09 5.86
N THR A 10 -10.10 2.52 5.47
CA THR A 10 -10.58 2.37 4.09
C THR A 10 -9.74 3.21 3.12
N VAL A 11 -9.50 4.48 3.43
CA VAL A 11 -8.64 5.37 2.62
C VAL A 11 -7.23 4.81 2.52
N TYR A 12 -6.66 4.35 3.64
CA TYR A 12 -5.31 3.79 3.67
C TYR A 12 -5.21 2.48 2.86
N THR A 13 -6.25 1.65 2.88
CA THR A 13 -6.33 0.44 2.03
C THR A 13 -6.32 0.81 0.55
N VAL A 14 -7.10 1.83 0.14
CA VAL A 14 -7.12 2.33 -1.25
C VAL A 14 -5.74 2.85 -1.67
N ILE A 15 -5.06 3.60 -0.81
CA ILE A 15 -3.69 4.10 -1.04
C ILE A 15 -2.72 2.95 -1.29
N LEU A 16 -2.78 1.88 -0.48
CA LEU A 16 -1.93 0.71 -0.65
C LEU A 16 -2.23 -0.07 -1.92
N VAL A 17 -3.51 -0.24 -2.26
CA VAL A 17 -3.91 -0.86 -3.53
C VAL A 17 -3.41 -0.03 -4.72
N ALA A 18 -3.56 1.30 -4.66
CA ALA A 18 -3.03 2.19 -5.70
C ALA A 18 -1.51 2.06 -5.84
N ARG A 19 -0.76 2.01 -4.72
CA ARG A 19 0.69 1.81 -4.73
C ARG A 19 1.08 0.42 -5.27
N ALA A 20 0.31 -0.62 -4.96
CA ALA A 20 0.52 -1.98 -5.46
C ALA A 20 0.32 -2.04 -6.98
N VAL A 21 -0.76 -1.44 -7.50
CA VAL A 21 -1.01 -1.33 -8.95
C VAL A 21 0.10 -0.54 -9.63
N LEU A 22 0.49 0.61 -9.08
CA LEU A 22 1.58 1.42 -9.62
C LEU A 22 2.94 0.72 -9.58
N SER A 23 3.17 -0.19 -8.63
CA SER A 23 4.42 -0.96 -8.56
C SER A 23 4.60 -1.94 -9.72
N TRP A 24 3.52 -2.38 -10.36
CA TRP A 24 3.59 -3.20 -11.57
C TRP A 24 4.01 -2.41 -12.80
N PHE A 25 3.83 -1.09 -12.78
CA PHE A 25 4.33 -0.22 -13.83
C PHE A 25 5.78 0.12 -13.53
N PRO A 26 6.72 -0.17 -14.45
CA PRO A 26 8.11 0.21 -14.23
C PRO A 26 8.19 1.72 -14.04
N PRO A 27 9.09 2.22 -13.16
CA PRO A 27 9.24 3.65 -12.94
C PRO A 27 9.55 4.34 -14.26
N SER A 28 8.55 5.04 -14.81
CA SER A 28 8.69 5.72 -16.09
C SER A 28 9.63 6.90 -15.92
N THR A 29 10.66 6.98 -16.78
CA THR A 29 11.62 8.11 -16.80
C THR A 29 10.97 9.44 -17.22
N SER A 30 9.70 9.43 -17.64
CA SER A 30 8.93 10.62 -17.95
C SER A 30 8.64 11.41 -16.67
N GLY A 31 9.26 12.57 -16.52
CA GLY A 31 9.06 13.52 -15.41
C GLY A 31 7.68 14.17 -15.37
N GLY A 32 6.62 13.35 -15.35
CA GLY A 32 5.22 13.77 -15.28
C GLY A 32 4.57 13.47 -13.93
N GLY A 33 3.32 13.92 -13.76
CA GLY A 33 2.57 13.81 -12.49
C GLY A 33 2.45 12.39 -11.93
N LEU A 34 2.49 11.36 -12.77
CA LEU A 34 2.44 9.96 -12.34
C LEU A 34 3.64 9.56 -11.45
N VAL A 35 4.84 10.09 -11.75
CA VAL A 35 6.06 9.82 -10.97
C VAL A 35 5.97 10.50 -9.60
N THR A 36 5.45 11.73 -9.56
CA THR A 36 5.23 12.46 -8.30
C THR A 36 4.21 11.74 -7.42
N LEU A 37 3.10 11.28 -8.00
CA LEU A 37 2.10 10.48 -7.29
C LEU A 37 2.68 9.17 -6.76
N ASN A 38 3.46 8.46 -7.58
CA ASN A 38 4.10 7.22 -7.14
C ASN A 38 5.06 7.47 -5.97
N ARG A 39 5.88 8.53 -6.00
CA ARG A 39 6.78 8.90 -4.89
C ARG A 39 6.00 9.23 -3.62
N LEU A 40 4.95 10.05 -3.72
CA LEU A 40 4.10 10.37 -2.58
C LEU A 40 3.47 9.11 -1.96
N LEU A 41 2.94 8.21 -2.79
CA LEU A 41 2.38 6.95 -2.33
C LEU A 41 3.46 6.06 -1.71
N MET A 42 4.67 6.04 -2.27
CA MET A 42 5.81 5.33 -1.69
C MET A 42 6.11 5.86 -0.30
N ASP A 43 6.31 7.16 -0.13
CA ASP A 43 6.66 7.78 1.15
C ASP A 43 5.59 7.48 2.23
N LEU A 44 4.31 7.49 1.86
CA LEU A 44 3.20 7.20 2.76
C LEU A 44 3.12 5.74 3.21
N THR A 45 3.59 4.81 2.39
CA THR A 45 3.42 3.37 2.65
C THR A 45 4.75 2.67 2.94
N GLU A 46 5.89 3.29 2.70
CA GLU A 46 7.23 2.80 3.02
C GLU A 46 7.46 2.48 4.51
N PRO A 47 7.03 3.27 5.50
CA PRO A 47 7.22 2.90 6.91
C PRO A 47 6.53 1.58 7.28
N LEU A 48 5.44 1.22 6.59
CA LEU A 48 4.75 -0.07 6.77
C LEU A 48 5.40 -1.19 5.95
N ILE A 49 5.82 -0.90 4.72
CA ILE A 49 6.28 -1.89 3.75
C ILE A 49 7.76 -2.24 3.93
N ALA A 50 8.60 -1.29 4.36
CA ALA A 50 10.04 -1.51 4.55
C ALA A 50 10.35 -2.61 5.60
N PRO A 51 9.67 -2.68 6.76
CA PRO A 51 9.79 -3.82 7.67
C PRO A 51 9.32 -5.13 7.03
N LEU A 52 8.21 -5.12 6.29
CA LEU A 52 7.67 -6.31 5.62
C LEU A 52 8.65 -6.87 4.57
N ARG A 53 9.30 -5.99 3.80
CA ARG A 53 10.32 -6.36 2.80
C ARG A 53 11.55 -7.04 3.38
N ARG A 54 11.83 -6.87 4.68
CA ARG A 54 12.91 -7.60 5.37
C ARG A 54 12.54 -9.06 5.62
N VAL A 55 11.25 -9.37 5.72
CA VAL A 55 10.75 -10.74 5.95
C VAL A 55 10.44 -11.40 4.61
N ILE A 56 9.81 -10.66 3.70
CA ILE A 56 9.39 -11.16 2.38
C ILE A 56 10.06 -10.28 1.32
N PRO A 57 11.24 -10.67 0.81
CA PRO A 57 11.89 -9.91 -0.24
C PRO A 57 11.01 -9.91 -1.51
N PRO A 58 11.02 -8.82 -2.29
CA PRO A 58 10.31 -8.76 -3.56
C PRO A 58 10.88 -9.78 -4.56
N VAL A 59 10.01 -10.47 -5.30
CA VAL A 59 10.40 -11.48 -6.28
C VAL A 59 10.20 -10.90 -7.69
N GLY A 60 11.27 -10.33 -8.24
CA GLY A 60 11.23 -9.66 -9.54
C GLY A 60 10.37 -8.38 -9.50
N MET A 61 9.48 -8.20 -10.48
CA MET A 61 8.50 -7.09 -10.53
C MET A 61 7.29 -7.31 -9.61
N PHE A 62 7.16 -8.50 -9.01
CA PHE A 62 6.08 -8.82 -8.08
C PHE A 62 6.57 -8.62 -6.65
N ASP A 63 6.17 -7.52 -6.04
CA ASP A 63 6.44 -7.28 -4.63
C ASP A 63 5.34 -7.93 -3.78
N LEU A 64 5.58 -9.18 -3.40
CA LEU A 64 4.71 -9.98 -2.51
C LEU A 64 4.45 -9.28 -1.17
N SER A 65 5.31 -8.36 -0.75
CA SER A 65 5.11 -7.53 0.44
C SER A 65 3.83 -6.69 0.31
N PHE A 66 3.49 -6.19 -0.87
CA PHE A 66 2.25 -5.44 -1.08
C PHE A 66 1.02 -6.30 -0.95
N MET A 67 1.04 -7.53 -1.48
CA MET A 67 -0.07 -8.46 -1.30
C MET A 67 -0.31 -8.71 0.18
N VAL A 68 0.75 -9.03 0.94
CA VAL A 68 0.64 -9.27 2.38
C VAL A 68 0.14 -8.04 3.14
N ALA A 69 0.61 -6.84 2.79
CA ALA A 69 0.13 -5.60 3.41
C ALA A 69 -1.34 -5.33 3.13
N VAL A 70 -1.79 -5.52 1.88
CA VAL A 70 -3.21 -5.34 1.48
C VAL A 70 -4.09 -6.36 2.20
N PHE A 71 -3.72 -7.64 2.21
CA PHE A 71 -4.46 -8.68 2.93
C PHE A 71 -4.52 -8.40 4.43
N GLY A 72 -3.41 -8.01 5.04
CA GLY A 72 -3.36 -7.65 6.46
C GLY A 72 -4.28 -6.49 6.81
N LEU A 73 -4.36 -5.46 5.97
CA LEU A 73 -5.24 -4.32 6.18
C LEU A 73 -6.72 -4.63 5.98
N ILE A 74 -7.05 -5.48 4.99
CA ILE A 74 -8.43 -5.94 4.80
C ILE A 74 -8.91 -6.70 6.05
N ILE A 75 -8.09 -7.62 6.57
CA ILE A 75 -8.39 -8.37 7.79
C ILE A 75 -8.53 -7.44 8.98
N LEU A 76 -7.58 -6.51 9.16
CA LEU A 76 -7.62 -5.55 10.27
C LEU A 76 -8.86 -4.65 10.19
N ARG A 77 -9.26 -4.21 8.99
CA ARG A 77 -10.49 -3.44 8.78
C ARG A 77 -11.73 -4.27 9.13
N GLN A 78 -11.82 -5.54 8.72
CA GLN A 78 -12.96 -6.37 9.09
C GLN A 78 -13.07 -6.55 10.60
N ILE A 79 -11.97 -6.81 11.29
CA ILE A 79 -11.98 -6.98 12.76
C ILE A 79 -12.37 -5.69 13.47
N VAL A 80 -11.91 -4.53 13.01
CA VAL A 80 -12.11 -3.24 13.69
C VAL A 80 -13.45 -2.57 13.36
N CYS A 81 -13.97 -2.79 12.15
CA CYS A 81 -15.14 -2.08 11.62
C CYS A 81 -16.39 -2.94 11.46
N GLU A 82 -16.23 -4.26 11.29
CA GLU A 82 -17.34 -5.20 11.19
C GLU A 82 -17.44 -6.09 12.44
N GLY A 83 -16.53 -5.93 13.41
CA GLY A 83 -16.47 -6.66 14.68
C GLY A 83 -17.04 -5.91 15.88
#